data_AF-A0A1H3X9C7-F1
#
_entry.id   AF-A0A1H3X9C7-F1
#
_cell.length_a   1.000
_cell.length_b   1.000
_cell.length_c   1.000
_cell.angle_alpha   90.00
_cell.angle_beta   90.00
_cell.angle_gamma   90.00
#
_symmetry.space_group_name_H-M   'P 1'
#
loop_
_entity.id
_entity.type
_entity.pdbx_description
1 polymer ?
#
loop_
_entity_poly.entity_id
_entity_poly.type
_entity_poly.pdbx_seq_one_letter_code
_entity_poly.pdbx_strand_id
1 'polypeptide(L)'
;MFDNSKRAFIAINDNAEVCLVPKMANRHGLITGATGTGKTVTLQTLSETFSEMGVPVFAADMKGDLSGVAKTGGNKESVAKRVDQYNLPEKGFEYKPFPVRFWDVFGEQGHPVRTTVTSMGPLLLERLLDLNDTQGAILSMAFRIADDNDLLLIDLKDLQKILQYIGDNRTQFTTKYGNISPASIGAIQRGLIRLENEGADKFFGEPDLEITDFIQTEQGKGVINILAADKLMRSPRVYTTFLLWLLDDLYETLPEVGDLEKPKLVFFFDEAHLLFNDMPASLLEKVEQIVRLIRSKGVGIYFCTQNPADIPQTILGQLGNRVQHALRAYTPNDQKAVRVAANTFRANPAFDTGEAITQLNTGEALVSFLDEKGAPQMVERANILPPQGQIGPITVGERDQMIRSSLIYGVYEKLIDRESAFEILSKKEELLEEERRLAAEEKERIRQQKEAQKAALEAERAKRAAARQRKADQGFLGDILTQVGKSTQRQISNELGRTITRSIFGALFGKK
;
A
#
# COMPACT_ATOMS: atom_id res chain seq x y z
N MET A 1 2.40 2.62 38.54
CA MET A 1 3.00 3.05 37.25
C MET A 1 2.45 4.39 36.71
N PHE A 2 1.46 5.02 37.34
CA PHE A 2 1.10 6.42 37.08
C PHE A 2 1.38 7.22 38.34
N ASP A 3 1.79 8.47 38.19
CA ASP A 3 1.91 9.38 39.33
C ASP A 3 0.52 9.91 39.78
N ASN A 4 0.51 10.70 40.85
CA ASN A 4 -0.72 11.29 41.39
C ASN A 4 -1.46 12.21 40.40
N SER A 5 -0.75 12.72 39.38
CA SER A 5 -1.29 13.55 38.30
C SER A 5 -1.65 12.73 37.06
N LYS A 6 -1.67 11.40 37.16
CA LYS A 6 -1.92 10.44 36.06
C LYS A 6 -0.90 10.52 34.93
N ARG A 7 0.29 11.07 35.18
CA ARG A 7 1.40 11.03 34.22
C ARG A 7 1.99 9.63 34.21
N ALA A 8 2.35 9.16 33.02
CA ALA A 8 2.86 7.82 32.78
C ALA A 8 4.32 7.74 33.23
N PHE A 9 4.65 6.93 34.23
CA PHE A 9 6.02 6.75 34.70
C PHE A 9 6.81 5.86 33.74
N ILE A 10 7.85 6.39 33.09
CA ILE A 10 8.56 5.69 31.99
C ILE A 10 10.03 5.41 32.32
N ALA A 11 10.70 6.29 33.06
CA ALA A 11 12.11 6.14 33.41
C ALA A 11 12.42 6.71 34.79
N ILE A 12 13.47 6.21 35.44
CA ILE A 12 13.88 6.60 36.79
C ILE A 12 15.37 6.94 36.83
N ASN A 13 15.71 7.99 37.56
CA ASN A 13 17.08 8.24 38.02
C ASN A 13 17.09 8.54 39.53
N ASP A 14 18.27 8.73 40.10
CA ASP A 14 18.42 8.92 41.55
C ASP A 14 17.69 10.16 42.09
N ASN A 15 17.37 11.12 41.22
CA ASN A 15 16.83 12.42 41.59
C ASN A 15 15.36 12.63 41.20
N ALA A 16 14.84 11.86 40.22
CA ALA A 16 13.54 12.11 39.62
C ALA A 16 12.91 10.87 38.96
N GLU A 17 11.58 10.87 38.98
CA GLU A 17 10.75 10.02 38.15
C GLU A 17 10.42 10.76 36.85
N VAL A 18 10.85 10.23 35.72
CA VAL A 18 10.63 10.82 34.40
C VAL A 18 9.32 10.28 33.84
N CYS A 19 8.34 11.18 33.71
CA CYS A 19 6.98 10.84 33.31
C CYS A 19 6.60 11.45 31.96
N LEU A 20 5.86 10.69 31.16
CA LEU A 20 5.18 11.14 29.95
C LEU A 20 3.81 11.73 30.33
N VAL A 21 3.48 12.90 29.78
CA VAL A 21 2.14 13.50 29.93
C VAL A 21 1.19 12.89 28.89
N PRO A 22 0.12 12.17 29.28
CA PRO A 22 -0.83 11.53 28.36
C PRO A 22 -1.35 12.43 27.23
N LYS A 23 -1.76 13.64 27.57
CA LYS A 23 -2.27 14.65 26.64
C LYS A 23 -1.24 15.08 25.59
N MET A 24 0.05 14.91 25.88
CA MET A 24 1.14 15.26 24.97
C MET A 24 1.68 14.07 24.18
N ALA A 25 1.13 12.87 24.39
CA ALA A 25 1.60 11.66 23.70
C ALA A 25 1.26 11.64 22.20
N ASN A 26 0.29 12.42 21.73
CA ASN A 26 0.00 12.59 20.31
C ASN A 26 0.90 13.64 19.61
N ARG A 27 1.83 14.28 20.33
CA ARG A 27 2.85 15.18 19.75
C ARG A 27 4.08 14.42 19.23
N HIS A 28 3.84 13.18 18.82
CA HIS A 28 4.80 12.25 18.24
C HIS A 28 6.02 11.99 19.13
N GLY A 29 6.89 11.08 18.70
CA GLY A 29 8.13 10.82 19.41
C GLY A 29 9.21 10.14 18.58
N LEU A 30 10.41 10.13 19.15
CA LEU A 30 11.60 9.51 18.60
C LEU A 30 12.24 8.61 19.64
N ILE A 31 12.45 7.34 19.27
CA ILE A 31 13.20 6.36 20.06
C ILE A 31 14.43 5.96 19.24
N THR A 32 15.62 6.21 19.75
CA THR A 32 16.85 6.04 18.97
C THR A 32 17.99 5.46 19.79
N GLY A 33 18.97 4.85 19.13
CA GLY A 33 20.14 4.22 19.75
C GLY A 33 20.67 3.04 18.96
N ALA A 34 21.88 2.59 19.25
CA ALA A 34 22.47 1.44 18.58
C ALA A 34 21.72 0.12 18.86
N THR A 35 22.04 -0.94 18.13
CA THR A 35 21.46 -2.28 18.37
C THR A 35 21.83 -2.79 19.76
N GLY A 36 20.84 -3.36 20.47
CA GLY A 36 21.03 -3.93 21.80
C GLY A 36 21.10 -2.94 22.96
N THR A 37 20.91 -1.63 22.74
CA THR A 37 21.07 -0.61 23.81
C THR A 37 19.81 -0.38 24.65
N GLY A 38 18.64 -0.86 24.20
CA GLY A 38 17.38 -0.77 24.94
C GLY A 38 16.16 -0.33 24.14
N LYS A 39 16.30 0.03 22.85
CA LYS A 39 15.18 0.53 22.01
C LYS A 39 13.91 -0.33 22.08
N THR A 40 14.03 -1.64 21.87
CA THR A 40 12.89 -2.57 21.90
C THR A 40 12.23 -2.62 23.27
N VAL A 41 13.01 -2.52 24.36
CA VAL A 41 12.47 -2.45 25.72
C VAL A 41 11.69 -1.15 25.91
N THR A 42 12.21 -0.01 25.43
CA THR A 42 11.48 1.27 25.49
C THR A 42 10.19 1.24 24.69
N LEU A 43 10.22 0.69 23.47
CA LEU A 43 9.03 0.51 22.63
C LEU A 43 7.99 -0.34 23.38
N GLN A 44 8.42 -1.46 23.95
CA GLN A 44 7.56 -2.35 24.73
C GLN A 44 6.98 -1.63 25.96
N THR A 45 7.82 -1.02 26.81
CA THR A 45 7.38 -0.30 28.01
C THR A 45 6.40 0.82 27.68
N LEU A 46 6.62 1.58 26.60
CA LEU A 46 5.67 2.61 26.16
C LEU A 46 4.37 2.00 25.64
N SER A 47 4.44 0.90 24.88
CA SER A 47 3.25 0.20 24.36
C SER A 47 2.38 -0.34 25.48
N GLU A 48 2.99 -0.96 26.49
CA GLU A 48 2.34 -1.42 27.72
C GLU A 48 1.71 -0.26 28.49
N THR A 49 2.42 0.86 28.59
CA THR A 49 1.93 2.05 29.30
C THR A 49 0.72 2.66 28.59
N PHE A 50 0.76 2.79 27.26
CA PHE A 50 -0.38 3.25 26.47
C PHE A 50 -1.56 2.30 26.58
N SER A 51 -1.33 0.98 26.48
CA SER A 51 -2.35 -0.03 26.70
C SER A 51 -3.00 0.14 28.08
N GLU A 52 -2.22 0.29 29.14
CA GLU A 52 -2.74 0.51 30.50
C GLU A 52 -3.54 1.80 30.64
N MET A 53 -3.19 2.84 29.87
CA MET A 53 -3.96 4.08 29.79
C MET A 53 -5.29 3.92 29.04
N GLY A 54 -5.59 2.76 28.47
CA GLY A 54 -6.73 2.57 27.57
C GLY A 54 -6.51 3.20 26.20
N VAL A 55 -5.25 3.35 25.76
CA VAL A 55 -4.85 3.85 24.45
C VAL A 55 -4.38 2.65 23.61
N PRO A 56 -5.11 2.28 22.55
CA PRO A 56 -4.68 1.27 21.61
C PRO A 56 -3.33 1.64 20.97
N VAL A 57 -2.53 0.62 20.65
CA VAL A 57 -1.21 0.78 20.05
C VAL A 57 -1.17 -0.01 18.76
N PHE A 58 -0.49 0.51 17.74
CA PHE A 58 -0.07 -0.26 16.58
C PHE A 58 1.44 -0.27 16.52
N ALA A 59 2.04 -1.45 16.35
CA ALA A 59 3.47 -1.61 16.20
C ALA A 59 3.79 -2.60 15.07
N ALA A 60 4.65 -2.17 14.15
CA ALA A 60 5.25 -3.06 13.17
C ALA A 60 6.42 -3.82 13.81
N ASP A 61 6.22 -5.11 14.10
CA ASP A 61 7.21 -5.96 14.74
C ASP A 61 8.04 -6.69 13.69
N MET A 62 9.20 -6.11 13.39
CA MET A 62 10.13 -6.63 12.40
C MET A 62 11.01 -7.75 12.95
N LYS A 63 11.24 -7.79 14.27
CA LYS A 63 12.13 -8.77 14.93
C LYS A 63 11.35 -9.95 15.52
N GLY A 64 10.04 -9.82 15.68
CA GLY A 64 9.17 -10.80 16.33
C GLY A 64 9.21 -10.73 17.86
N ASP A 65 9.93 -9.76 18.42
CA ASP A 65 10.25 -9.69 19.85
C ASP A 65 9.10 -9.10 20.69
N LEU A 66 8.18 -8.35 20.08
CA LEU A 66 7.13 -7.61 20.78
C LEU A 66 5.95 -8.51 21.18
N SER A 67 5.78 -9.63 20.50
CA SER A 67 4.66 -10.56 20.74
C SER A 67 4.58 -11.09 22.19
N GLY A 68 5.69 -11.06 22.94
CA GLY A 68 5.75 -11.42 24.35
C GLY A 68 4.83 -10.60 25.27
N VAL A 69 4.47 -9.38 24.88
CA VAL A 69 3.61 -8.49 25.71
C VAL A 69 2.24 -9.11 26.04
N ALA A 70 1.81 -10.12 25.28
CA ALA A 70 0.62 -10.93 25.55
C ALA A 70 0.70 -11.80 26.81
N LYS A 71 1.90 -11.99 27.38
CA LYS A 71 2.17 -12.87 28.53
C LYS A 71 2.73 -12.07 29.69
N THR A 72 2.50 -12.58 30.89
CA THR A 72 3.08 -12.03 32.12
C THR A 72 4.60 -12.00 32.04
N GLY A 73 5.20 -10.89 32.47
CA GLY A 73 6.66 -10.72 32.54
C GLY A 73 7.32 -11.54 33.65
N GLY A 74 8.58 -11.19 33.96
CA GLY A 74 9.40 -11.90 34.95
C GLY A 74 10.15 -13.11 34.39
N ASN A 75 10.13 -13.32 33.07
CA ASN A 75 10.82 -14.43 32.40
C ASN A 75 12.35 -14.24 32.28
N LYS A 76 12.90 -13.08 32.67
CA LYS A 76 14.34 -12.78 32.63
C LYS A 76 14.83 -12.31 33.99
N GLU A 77 15.89 -12.94 34.49
CA GLU A 77 16.53 -12.58 35.76
C GLU A 77 17.05 -11.13 35.77
N SER A 78 17.56 -10.65 34.63
CA SER A 78 18.01 -9.25 34.49
C SER A 78 16.89 -8.23 34.66
N VAL A 79 15.64 -8.60 34.35
CA VAL A 79 14.46 -7.77 34.56
C VAL A 79 14.09 -7.76 36.04
N ALA A 80 14.03 -8.94 36.67
CA ALA A 80 13.75 -9.07 38.11
C ALA A 80 14.73 -8.24 38.96
N LYS A 81 16.03 -8.34 38.69
CA LYS A 81 17.06 -7.56 39.38
C LYS A 81 16.83 -6.05 39.29
N ARG A 82 16.38 -5.54 38.13
CA ARG A 82 16.09 -4.11 37.94
C ARG A 82 14.81 -3.67 38.67
N VAL A 83 13.80 -4.53 38.67
CA VAL A 83 12.55 -4.29 39.42
C VAL A 83 12.85 -4.13 40.91
N ASP A 84 13.67 -5.01 41.46
CA ASP A 84 14.10 -4.95 42.86
C ASP A 84 15.02 -3.75 43.12
N GLN A 85 16.02 -3.52 42.27
CA GLN A 85 16.98 -2.42 42.41
C GLN A 85 16.30 -1.04 42.50
N TYR A 86 15.20 -0.84 41.77
CA TYR A 86 14.48 0.44 41.74
C TYR A 86 13.25 0.48 42.66
N ASN A 87 13.07 -0.54 43.51
CA ASN A 87 11.91 -0.68 44.40
C ASN A 87 10.57 -0.48 43.68
N LEU A 88 10.46 -1.00 42.44
CA LEU A 88 9.27 -0.77 41.61
C LEU A 88 7.98 -1.38 42.19
N PRO A 89 7.98 -2.51 42.92
CA PRO A 89 6.76 -3.03 43.54
C PRO A 89 6.09 -2.01 44.47
N GLU A 90 6.87 -1.23 45.22
CA GLU A 90 6.34 -0.16 46.09
C GLU A 90 5.75 1.01 45.30
N LYS A 91 6.14 1.16 44.03
CA LYS A 91 5.63 2.16 43.08
C LYS A 91 4.47 1.61 42.23
N GLY A 92 3.92 0.45 42.60
CA GLY A 92 2.79 -0.19 41.94
C GLY A 92 3.15 -0.87 40.62
N PHE A 93 4.40 -1.36 40.49
CA PHE A 93 4.79 -2.26 39.41
C PHE A 93 4.30 -3.68 39.69
N GLU A 94 3.77 -4.33 38.66
CA GLU A 94 3.34 -5.73 38.71
C GLU A 94 3.61 -6.37 37.35
N TYR A 95 4.11 -7.60 37.32
CA TYR A 95 4.17 -8.35 36.06
C TYR A 95 2.77 -8.74 35.62
N LYS A 96 2.40 -8.42 34.38
CA LYS A 96 1.05 -8.69 33.86
C LYS A 96 1.03 -8.78 32.33
N PRO A 97 0.06 -9.48 31.75
CA PRO A 97 -0.16 -9.50 30.31
C PRO A 97 -0.97 -8.28 29.84
N PHE A 98 -0.95 -8.05 28.54
CA PHE A 98 -1.73 -7.02 27.85
C PHE A 98 -2.56 -7.62 26.72
N PRO A 99 -3.71 -7.02 26.36
CA PRO A 99 -4.50 -7.47 25.22
C PRO A 99 -3.75 -7.22 23.92
N VAL A 100 -3.62 -8.26 23.09
CA VAL A 100 -2.85 -8.21 21.84
C VAL A 100 -3.69 -8.74 20.68
N ARG A 101 -3.56 -8.08 19.53
CA ARG A 101 -4.09 -8.53 18.24
C ARG A 101 -2.96 -8.64 17.24
N PHE A 102 -2.89 -9.78 16.55
CA PHE A 102 -1.85 -10.04 15.56
C PHE A 102 -2.38 -9.79 14.17
N TRP A 103 -1.59 -9.11 13.36
CA TRP A 103 -1.90 -8.74 11.99
C TRP A 103 -0.76 -9.21 11.08
N ASP A 104 -1.08 -9.58 9.84
CA ASP A 104 -0.09 -10.02 8.85
C ASP A 104 -0.60 -9.73 7.45
N VAL A 105 0.22 -9.14 6.58
CA VAL A 105 -0.15 -8.91 5.18
C VAL A 105 -0.33 -10.24 4.42
N PHE A 106 0.40 -11.29 4.79
CA PHE A 106 0.31 -12.59 4.13
C PHE A 106 -0.69 -13.55 4.79
N GLY A 107 -1.25 -13.18 5.95
CA GLY A 107 -2.25 -13.95 6.70
C GLY A 107 -1.74 -15.24 7.35
N GLU A 108 -0.44 -15.37 7.62
CA GLU A 108 0.16 -16.56 8.22
C GLU A 108 0.39 -16.43 9.73
N GLN A 109 0.76 -15.23 10.20
CA GLN A 109 1.13 -14.96 11.60
C GLN A 109 0.15 -14.00 12.31
N GLY A 110 -0.97 -13.70 11.68
CA GLY A 110 -1.98 -12.76 12.17
C GLY A 110 -3.20 -12.72 11.26
N HIS A 111 -4.18 -11.90 11.64
CA HIS A 111 -5.32 -11.59 10.78
C HIS A 111 -4.81 -10.95 9.48
N PRO A 112 -5.28 -11.41 8.31
CA PRO A 112 -4.81 -10.91 7.04
C PRO A 112 -5.17 -9.44 6.87
N VAL A 113 -4.18 -8.60 6.62
CA VAL A 113 -4.42 -7.20 6.28
C VAL A 113 -4.49 -7.09 4.78
N ARG A 114 -5.58 -6.51 4.26
CA ARG A 114 -5.75 -6.25 2.84
C ARG A 114 -6.18 -4.82 2.61
N THR A 115 -5.99 -4.38 1.37
CA THR A 115 -6.60 -3.19 0.84
C THR A 115 -6.92 -3.32 -0.63
N THR A 116 -7.67 -2.39 -1.21
CA THR A 116 -7.96 -2.41 -2.64
C THR A 116 -6.94 -1.59 -3.44
N VAL A 117 -6.79 -1.90 -4.73
CA VAL A 117 -5.99 -1.08 -5.66
C VAL A 117 -6.52 0.36 -5.70
N THR A 118 -7.84 0.54 -5.65
CA THR A 118 -8.48 1.86 -5.52
C THR A 118 -8.05 2.57 -4.24
N SER A 119 -8.14 1.92 -3.07
CA SER A 119 -7.77 2.48 -1.77
C SER A 119 -6.29 2.87 -1.70
N MET A 120 -5.41 2.08 -2.31
CA MET A 120 -3.98 2.39 -2.41
C MET A 120 -3.70 3.64 -3.26
N GLY A 121 -4.43 3.76 -4.37
CA GLY A 121 -4.31 4.88 -5.30
C GLY A 121 -3.02 4.87 -6.15
N PRO A 122 -2.96 5.74 -7.17
CA PRO A 122 -1.88 5.72 -8.16
C PRO A 122 -0.53 6.15 -7.59
N LEU A 123 -0.49 7.09 -6.63
CA LEU A 123 0.75 7.64 -6.08
C LEU A 123 1.54 6.59 -5.28
N LEU A 124 0.86 5.82 -4.42
CA LEU A 124 1.52 4.78 -3.63
C LEU A 124 1.88 3.58 -4.51
N LEU A 125 1.05 3.24 -5.51
CA LEU A 125 1.39 2.21 -6.49
C LEU A 125 2.56 2.61 -7.38
N GLU A 126 2.72 3.89 -7.73
CA GLU A 126 3.88 4.40 -8.45
C GLU A 126 5.18 4.08 -7.70
N ARG A 127 5.19 4.31 -6.39
CA ARG A 127 6.30 3.96 -5.50
C ARG A 127 6.50 2.45 -5.40
N LEU A 128 5.41 1.70 -5.21
CA LEU A 128 5.47 0.24 -5.06
C LEU A 128 6.05 -0.44 -6.31
N LEU A 129 5.65 0.04 -7.48
CA LEU A 129 6.07 -0.45 -8.80
C LEU A 129 7.39 0.16 -9.28
N ASP A 130 7.92 1.16 -8.57
CA ASP A 130 9.15 1.90 -8.91
C ASP A 130 9.08 2.51 -10.32
N LEU A 131 7.98 3.21 -10.56
CA LEU A 131 7.71 3.86 -11.83
C LEU A 131 8.40 5.22 -11.91
N ASN A 132 8.74 5.62 -13.13
CA ASN A 132 9.12 7.01 -13.42
C ASN A 132 7.88 7.89 -13.65
N ASP A 133 8.07 9.21 -13.68
CA ASP A 133 7.00 10.21 -13.84
C ASP A 133 6.08 9.93 -15.06
N THR A 134 6.63 9.44 -16.17
CA THR A 134 5.83 9.14 -17.37
C THR A 134 4.95 7.90 -17.16
N GLN A 135 5.48 6.88 -16.47
CA GLN A 135 4.73 5.69 -16.12
C GLN A 135 3.70 5.97 -15.02
N GLY A 136 4.05 6.78 -14.02
CA GLY A 136 3.14 7.25 -12.97
C GLY A 136 1.96 8.06 -13.52
N ALA A 137 2.22 8.95 -14.50
CA ALA A 137 1.15 9.68 -15.20
C ALA A 137 0.19 8.73 -15.95
N ILE A 138 0.72 7.69 -16.62
CA ILE A 138 -0.11 6.69 -17.30
C ILE A 138 -0.90 5.84 -16.30
N LEU A 139 -0.31 5.49 -15.17
CA LEU A 139 -1.01 4.79 -14.10
C LEU A 139 -2.17 5.65 -13.56
N SER A 140 -1.92 6.93 -13.28
CA SER A 140 -2.95 7.88 -12.85
C SER A 140 -4.07 8.03 -13.87
N MET A 141 -3.74 8.03 -15.17
CA MET A 141 -4.73 8.01 -16.23
C MET A 141 -5.55 6.72 -16.25
N ALA A 142 -4.94 5.57 -15.98
CA ALA A 142 -5.66 4.30 -15.91
C ALA A 142 -6.71 4.31 -14.79
N PHE A 143 -6.37 4.84 -13.61
CA PHE A 143 -7.33 5.07 -12.52
C PHE A 143 -8.48 5.98 -12.96
N ARG A 144 -8.17 7.12 -13.60
CA ARG A 144 -9.20 8.04 -14.07
C ARG A 144 -10.13 7.41 -15.11
N ILE A 145 -9.58 6.56 -15.99
CA ILE A 145 -10.37 5.82 -16.97
C ILE A 145 -11.25 4.77 -16.27
N ALA A 146 -10.77 4.13 -15.20
CA ALA A 146 -11.57 3.21 -14.39
C ALA A 146 -12.78 3.93 -13.80
N ASP A 147 -12.54 5.06 -13.12
CA ASP A 147 -13.58 5.88 -12.49
C ASP A 147 -14.61 6.38 -13.50
N ASP A 148 -14.16 6.91 -14.65
CA ASP A 148 -15.05 7.42 -15.70
C ASP A 148 -15.90 6.32 -16.37
N ASN A 149 -15.59 5.04 -16.14
CA ASN A 149 -16.32 3.88 -16.67
C ASN A 149 -16.92 2.99 -15.57
N ASP A 150 -16.98 3.46 -14.32
CA ASP A 150 -17.50 2.72 -13.16
C ASP A 150 -16.86 1.33 -12.98
N LEU A 151 -15.55 1.22 -13.23
CA LEU A 151 -14.80 -0.03 -13.11
C LEU A 151 -14.08 -0.08 -11.76
N LEU A 152 -14.45 -1.04 -10.92
CA LEU A 152 -13.80 -1.25 -9.63
C LEU A 152 -12.40 -1.85 -9.82
N LEU A 153 -11.39 -1.23 -9.21
CA LEU A 153 -10.03 -1.75 -9.13
C LEU A 153 -9.80 -2.32 -7.74
N ILE A 154 -10.12 -3.60 -7.56
CA ILE A 154 -10.03 -4.27 -6.26
C ILE A 154 -8.63 -4.83 -6.08
N ASP A 155 -8.12 -5.57 -7.05
CA ASP A 155 -6.85 -6.29 -6.95
C ASP A 155 -5.90 -6.07 -8.14
N LEU A 156 -4.80 -6.83 -8.18
CA LEU A 156 -3.82 -6.72 -9.26
C LEU A 156 -4.35 -7.21 -10.61
N LYS A 157 -5.26 -8.20 -10.68
CA LYS A 157 -5.83 -8.66 -11.98
C LYS A 157 -6.68 -7.55 -12.60
N ASP A 158 -7.38 -6.76 -11.78
CA ASP A 158 -8.14 -5.60 -12.25
C ASP A 158 -7.26 -4.55 -12.89
N LEU A 159 -6.17 -4.18 -12.20
CA LEU A 159 -5.24 -3.19 -12.72
C LEU A 159 -4.54 -3.68 -13.99
N GLN A 160 -4.17 -4.97 -14.04
CA GLN A 160 -3.63 -5.57 -15.25
C GLN A 160 -4.67 -5.52 -16.40
N LYS A 161 -5.94 -5.87 -16.14
CA LYS A 161 -6.97 -5.90 -17.18
C LYS A 161 -7.30 -4.50 -17.72
N ILE A 162 -7.38 -3.48 -16.86
CA ILE A 162 -7.64 -2.12 -17.35
C ILE A 162 -6.48 -1.57 -18.17
N LEU A 163 -5.23 -1.85 -17.77
CA LEU A 163 -4.05 -1.45 -18.54
C LEU A 163 -4.00 -2.13 -19.91
N GLN A 164 -4.37 -3.41 -19.99
CA GLN A 164 -4.56 -4.15 -21.25
C GLN A 164 -5.63 -3.47 -22.11
N TYR A 165 -6.82 -3.22 -21.55
CA TYR A 165 -7.93 -2.57 -22.24
C TYR A 165 -7.56 -1.20 -22.80
N ILE A 166 -6.85 -0.38 -22.02
CA ILE A 166 -6.34 0.92 -22.46
C ILE A 166 -5.33 0.74 -23.60
N GLY A 167 -4.42 -0.22 -23.50
CA GLY A 167 -3.41 -0.54 -24.51
C GLY A 167 -3.98 -0.94 -25.87
N ASP A 168 -5.05 -1.74 -25.84
CA ASP A 168 -5.73 -2.22 -27.04
C ASP A 168 -6.64 -1.15 -27.67
N ASN A 169 -7.10 -0.18 -26.88
CA ASN A 169 -8.03 0.87 -27.30
C ASN A 169 -7.44 2.29 -27.23
N ARG A 170 -6.11 2.44 -27.29
CA ARG A 170 -5.39 3.73 -27.10
C ARG A 170 -5.93 4.90 -27.91
N THR A 171 -6.35 4.66 -29.16
CA THR A 171 -6.88 5.70 -30.05
C THR A 171 -8.14 6.34 -29.51
N GLN A 172 -8.98 5.58 -28.78
CA GLN A 172 -10.19 6.08 -28.13
C GLN A 172 -9.86 7.05 -26.98
N PHE A 173 -8.77 6.80 -26.25
CA PHE A 173 -8.41 7.57 -25.07
C PHE A 173 -7.51 8.79 -25.37
N THR A 174 -6.82 8.77 -26.51
CA THR A 174 -5.78 9.75 -26.83
C THR A 174 -6.28 11.19 -26.82
N THR A 175 -7.48 11.47 -27.35
CA THR A 175 -8.01 12.83 -27.41
C THR A 175 -8.38 13.39 -26.05
N LYS A 176 -8.92 12.56 -25.14
CA LYS A 176 -9.42 13.01 -23.83
C LYS A 176 -8.33 13.02 -22.77
N TYR A 177 -7.41 12.06 -22.80
CA TYR A 177 -6.43 11.87 -21.72
C TYR A 177 -4.97 12.05 -22.16
N GLY A 178 -4.72 12.28 -23.46
CA GLY A 178 -3.37 12.42 -23.99
C GLY A 178 -2.77 11.10 -24.48
N ASN A 179 -1.55 11.17 -25.00
CA ASN A 179 -0.89 10.03 -25.63
C ASN A 179 -0.48 8.95 -24.61
N ILE A 180 -0.81 7.69 -24.90
CA ILE A 180 -0.51 6.55 -24.03
C ILE A 180 0.49 5.64 -24.74
N SER A 181 1.71 5.55 -24.20
CA SER A 181 2.80 4.76 -24.78
C SER A 181 2.63 3.25 -24.47
N PRO A 182 2.65 2.36 -25.48
CA PRO A 182 2.68 0.90 -25.26
C PRO A 182 3.86 0.45 -24.42
N ALA A 183 5.02 1.11 -24.58
CA ALA A 183 6.22 0.77 -23.83
C ALA A 183 6.03 1.01 -22.33
N SER A 184 5.35 2.08 -21.95
CA SER A 184 5.04 2.40 -20.56
C SER A 184 3.99 1.45 -19.98
N ILE A 185 2.92 1.13 -20.71
CA ILE A 185 1.95 0.10 -20.30
C ILE A 185 2.68 -1.22 -20.03
N GLY A 186 3.53 -1.66 -20.96
CA GLY A 186 4.31 -2.89 -20.80
C GLY A 186 5.27 -2.85 -19.60
N ALA A 187 5.81 -1.69 -19.25
CA ALA A 187 6.64 -1.53 -18.05
C ALA A 187 5.83 -1.69 -16.75
N ILE A 188 4.65 -1.06 -16.68
CA ILE A 188 3.74 -1.16 -15.53
C ILE A 188 3.28 -2.62 -15.36
N GLN A 189 2.86 -3.27 -16.44
CA GLN A 189 2.47 -4.69 -16.46
C GLN A 189 3.56 -5.62 -15.89
N ARG A 190 4.82 -5.44 -16.32
CA ARG A 190 5.94 -6.22 -15.76
C ARG A 190 6.19 -5.92 -14.29
N GLY A 191 5.93 -4.70 -13.84
CA GLY A 191 5.98 -4.34 -12.42
C GLY A 191 4.93 -5.10 -11.62
N LEU A 192 3.69 -5.15 -12.11
CA LEU A 192 2.59 -5.87 -11.46
C LEU A 192 2.88 -7.37 -11.34
N ILE A 193 3.37 -7.99 -12.41
CA ILE A 193 3.77 -9.41 -12.41
C ILE A 193 4.90 -9.66 -11.40
N ARG A 194 5.83 -8.71 -11.23
CA ARG A 194 6.90 -8.84 -10.23
C ARG A 194 6.34 -8.86 -8.80
N LEU A 195 5.43 -7.93 -8.50
CA LEU A 195 4.77 -7.85 -7.19
C LEU A 195 3.96 -9.13 -6.88
N GLU A 196 3.25 -9.66 -7.88
CA GLU A 196 2.51 -10.92 -7.75
C GLU A 196 3.46 -12.09 -7.42
N ASN A 197 4.63 -12.17 -8.09
CA ASN A 197 5.65 -13.18 -7.77
C ASN A 197 6.26 -12.99 -6.37
N GLU A 198 6.25 -11.77 -5.82
CA GLU A 198 6.67 -11.46 -4.45
C GLU A 198 5.56 -11.75 -3.41
N GLY A 199 4.39 -12.19 -3.85
CA GLY A 199 3.24 -12.53 -2.99
C GLY A 199 2.43 -11.32 -2.53
N ALA A 200 2.60 -10.16 -3.18
CA ALA A 200 1.85 -8.94 -2.86
C ALA A 200 0.40 -8.99 -3.33
N ASP A 201 0.03 -9.95 -4.17
CA ASP A 201 -1.36 -10.24 -4.55
C ASP A 201 -2.26 -10.47 -3.33
N LYS A 202 -1.73 -11.12 -2.29
CA LYS A 202 -2.46 -11.37 -1.03
C LYS A 202 -2.85 -10.10 -0.27
N PHE A 203 -2.11 -9.02 -0.49
CA PHE A 203 -2.37 -7.72 0.12
C PHE A 203 -3.52 -6.99 -0.58
N PHE A 204 -3.77 -7.26 -1.85
CA PHE A 204 -4.80 -6.59 -2.61
C PHE A 204 -6.08 -7.44 -2.68
N GLY A 205 -7.18 -6.95 -2.09
CA GLY A 205 -8.46 -7.65 -2.09
C GLY A 205 -9.40 -7.20 -0.99
N GLU A 206 -10.54 -7.89 -0.87
CA GLU A 206 -11.56 -7.64 0.15
C GLU A 206 -11.68 -8.80 1.18
N PRO A 207 -12.10 -8.52 2.43
CA PRO A 207 -12.45 -7.20 2.94
C PRO A 207 -11.22 -6.31 3.11
N ASP A 208 -11.36 -5.04 2.72
CA ASP A 208 -10.41 -3.97 3.04
C ASP A 208 -10.34 -3.83 4.57
N LEU A 209 -9.18 -3.42 5.08
CA LEU A 209 -8.97 -3.20 6.50
C LEU A 209 -9.89 -2.07 6.99
N GLU A 210 -10.69 -2.35 8.01
CA GLU A 210 -11.38 -1.29 8.72
C GLU A 210 -10.44 -0.71 9.79
N ILE A 211 -9.86 0.46 9.52
CA ILE A 211 -8.87 1.11 10.41
C ILE A 211 -9.38 1.27 11.84
N THR A 212 -10.68 1.48 12.01
CA THR A 212 -11.28 1.62 13.34
C THR A 212 -11.17 0.35 14.20
N ASP A 213 -10.90 -0.82 13.60
CA ASP A 213 -10.60 -2.05 14.33
C ASP A 213 -9.27 -2.01 15.09
N PHE A 214 -8.36 -1.10 14.75
CA PHE A 214 -7.18 -0.86 15.59
C PHE A 214 -7.53 -0.10 16.88
N ILE A 215 -8.68 0.56 16.92
CA ILE A 215 -9.09 1.43 18.03
C ILE A 215 -10.01 0.66 18.98
N GLN A 216 -9.47 -0.42 19.56
CA GLN A 216 -10.20 -1.31 20.47
C GLN A 216 -9.61 -1.31 21.88
N THR A 217 -10.47 -1.55 22.86
CA THR A 217 -10.08 -1.71 24.27
C THR A 217 -10.68 -2.98 24.86
N GLU A 218 -9.93 -3.66 25.72
CA GLU A 218 -10.38 -4.84 26.47
C GLU A 218 -10.14 -4.62 27.96
N GLN A 219 -11.19 -4.75 28.77
CA GLN A 219 -11.12 -4.53 30.22
C GLN A 219 -10.51 -3.16 30.60
N GLY A 220 -10.79 -2.13 29.80
CA GLY A 220 -10.28 -0.76 29.99
C GLY A 220 -8.86 -0.53 29.48
N LYS A 221 -8.15 -1.57 29.02
CA LYS A 221 -6.83 -1.48 28.42
C LYS A 221 -6.93 -1.36 26.90
N GLY A 222 -6.08 -0.54 26.29
CA GLY A 222 -5.96 -0.42 24.83
C GLY A 222 -5.35 -1.69 24.25
N VAL A 223 -5.92 -2.18 23.16
CA VAL A 223 -5.38 -3.34 22.44
C VAL A 223 -4.04 -2.97 21.79
N ILE A 224 -3.03 -3.82 21.97
CA ILE A 224 -1.74 -3.71 21.29
C ILE A 224 -1.81 -4.51 19.99
N ASN A 225 -1.96 -3.81 18.87
CA ASN A 225 -1.97 -4.34 17.52
C ASN A 225 -0.53 -4.54 17.05
N ILE A 226 -0.15 -5.79 16.79
CA ILE A 226 1.20 -6.16 16.35
C ILE A 226 1.12 -6.69 14.93
N LEU A 227 1.72 -5.95 13.99
CA LEU A 227 1.92 -6.43 12.62
C LEU A 227 3.19 -7.29 12.57
N ALA A 228 3.04 -8.56 12.21
CA ALA A 228 4.15 -9.44 11.89
C ALA A 228 4.79 -8.98 10.57
N ALA A 229 5.99 -8.40 10.64
CA ALA A 229 6.66 -7.79 9.49
C ALA A 229 7.95 -8.52 9.08
N ASP A 230 8.30 -9.64 9.71
CA ASP A 230 9.52 -10.42 9.44
C ASP A 230 9.64 -10.86 7.97
N LYS A 231 8.53 -11.24 7.33
CA LYS A 231 8.50 -11.51 5.88
C LYS A 231 8.53 -10.24 5.04
N LEU A 232 7.79 -9.20 5.46
CA LEU A 232 7.74 -7.91 4.77
C LEU A 232 9.12 -7.25 4.69
N MET A 233 10.02 -7.52 5.64
CA MET A 233 11.41 -7.07 5.58
C MET A 233 12.16 -7.53 4.32
N ARG A 234 11.77 -8.67 3.74
CA ARG A 234 12.39 -9.17 2.49
C ARG A 234 11.97 -8.34 1.28
N SER A 235 10.86 -7.60 1.40
CA SER A 235 10.32 -6.70 0.39
C SER A 235 10.11 -5.29 0.99
N PRO A 236 11.18 -4.52 1.23
CA PRO A 236 11.10 -3.20 1.86
C PRO A 236 10.11 -2.23 1.17
N ARG A 237 9.94 -2.35 -0.16
CA ARG A 237 8.98 -1.53 -0.91
C ARG A 237 7.53 -1.81 -0.51
N VAL A 238 7.17 -3.07 -0.32
CA VAL A 238 5.82 -3.47 0.12
C VAL A 238 5.59 -2.96 1.54
N TYR A 239 6.55 -3.14 2.44
CA TYR A 239 6.49 -2.65 3.81
C TYR A 239 6.27 -1.13 3.88
N THR A 240 7.12 -0.36 3.21
CA THR A 240 7.04 1.10 3.21
C THR A 240 5.73 1.58 2.59
N THR A 241 5.29 0.99 1.47
CA THR A 241 4.02 1.36 0.83
C THR A 241 2.84 1.05 1.74
N PHE A 242 2.82 -0.12 2.38
CA PHE A 242 1.79 -0.50 3.35
C PHE A 242 1.67 0.51 4.49
N LEU A 243 2.81 0.88 5.10
CA LEU A 243 2.80 1.83 6.22
C LEU A 243 2.34 3.23 5.80
N LEU A 244 2.70 3.66 4.60
CA LEU A 244 2.27 4.95 4.05
C LEU A 244 0.78 4.97 3.75
N TRP A 245 0.28 3.90 3.12
CA TRP A 245 -1.15 3.70 2.90
C TRP A 245 -1.91 3.74 4.23
N LEU A 246 -1.42 3.02 5.24
CA LEU A 246 -2.07 2.95 6.54
C LEU A 246 -2.17 4.32 7.22
N LEU A 247 -1.11 5.13 7.13
CA LEU A 247 -1.10 6.51 7.64
C LEU A 247 -2.07 7.42 6.87
N ASP A 248 -2.16 7.26 5.56
CA ASP A 248 -3.07 8.01 4.70
C ASP A 248 -4.54 7.67 5.03
N ASP A 249 -4.85 6.38 5.14
CA ASP A 249 -6.20 5.89 5.43
C ASP A 249 -6.67 6.32 6.83
N LEU A 250 -5.78 6.28 7.84
CA LEU A 250 -6.06 6.85 9.16
C LEU A 250 -6.41 8.34 9.10
N TYR A 251 -5.67 9.11 8.30
CA TYR A 251 -5.86 10.54 8.20
C TYR A 251 -7.20 10.90 7.54
N GLU A 252 -7.56 10.18 6.46
CA GLU A 252 -8.80 10.35 5.73
C GLU A 252 -10.02 9.85 6.53
N THR A 253 -9.91 8.70 7.19
CA THR A 253 -11.03 8.03 7.87
C THR A 253 -11.33 8.62 9.25
N LEU A 254 -10.32 9.02 10.03
CA LEU A 254 -10.57 9.51 11.39
C LEU A 254 -11.11 10.95 11.38
N PRO A 255 -12.06 11.29 12.27
CA PRO A 255 -12.52 12.66 12.43
C PRO A 255 -11.49 13.50 13.18
N GLU A 256 -11.47 14.81 12.91
CA GLU A 256 -10.71 15.74 13.74
C GLU A 256 -11.29 15.78 15.16
N VAL A 257 -10.38 15.78 16.13
CA VAL A 257 -10.65 15.87 17.55
C VAL A 257 -9.78 16.96 18.14
N GLY A 258 -10.35 17.76 19.03
CA GLY A 258 -9.60 18.79 19.74
C GLY A 258 -8.59 18.20 20.72
N ASP A 259 -8.29 18.95 21.77
CA ASP A 259 -7.34 18.53 22.78
C ASP A 259 -7.91 17.45 23.70
N LEU A 260 -7.65 16.18 23.37
CA LEU A 260 -8.01 15.02 24.20
C LEU A 260 -7.07 14.87 25.40
N GLU A 261 -7.57 14.29 26.49
CA GLU A 261 -6.77 13.96 27.69
C GLU A 261 -5.71 12.87 27.43
N LYS A 262 -5.91 12.06 26.40
CA LYS A 262 -4.99 11.02 25.92
C LYS A 262 -5.23 10.78 24.42
N PRO A 263 -4.24 10.28 23.66
CA PRO A 263 -4.44 9.90 22.26
C PRO A 263 -5.53 8.83 22.08
N LYS A 264 -6.12 8.79 20.89
CA LYS A 264 -7.00 7.70 20.44
C LYS A 264 -6.23 6.45 20.02
N LEU A 265 -5.03 6.64 19.49
CA LEU A 265 -4.19 5.57 18.94
C LEU A 265 -2.74 6.04 18.92
N VAL A 266 -1.80 5.13 19.16
CA VAL A 266 -0.36 5.40 19.03
C VAL A 266 0.27 4.41 18.06
N PHE A 267 1.00 4.93 17.07
CA PHE A 267 1.78 4.16 16.11
C PHE A 267 3.25 4.12 16.49
N PHE A 268 3.84 2.92 16.45
CA PHE A 268 5.28 2.71 16.49
C PHE A 268 5.75 2.16 15.15
N PHE A 269 6.67 2.90 14.53
CA PHE A 269 7.41 2.45 13.36
C PHE A 269 8.76 1.93 13.83
N ASP A 270 8.89 0.61 13.99
CA ASP A 270 10.21 0.00 14.16
C ASP A 270 11.00 0.08 12.85
N GLU A 271 12.32 0.26 13.00
CA GLU A 271 13.25 0.52 11.90
C GLU A 271 12.75 1.59 10.92
N ALA A 272 12.34 2.74 11.47
CA ALA A 272 11.76 3.88 10.74
C ALA A 272 12.61 4.37 9.55
N HIS A 273 13.91 4.07 9.51
CA HIS A 273 14.77 4.38 8.36
C HIS A 273 14.26 3.74 7.04
N LEU A 274 13.59 2.58 7.10
CA LEU A 274 13.01 1.94 5.93
C LEU A 274 11.89 2.76 5.29
N LEU A 275 11.19 3.57 6.08
CA LEU A 275 10.15 4.46 5.57
C LEU A 275 10.76 5.50 4.62
N PHE A 276 11.87 6.12 5.02
CA PHE A 276 12.44 7.31 4.37
C PHE A 276 13.51 7.05 3.32
N ASN A 277 14.11 5.86 3.31
CA ASN A 277 15.15 5.52 2.34
C ASN A 277 14.66 5.63 0.89
N ASP A 278 15.43 6.36 0.07
CA ASP A 278 15.18 6.58 -1.35
C ASP A 278 13.75 7.09 -1.67
N MET A 279 13.13 7.83 -0.74
CA MET A 279 11.78 8.37 -0.92
C MET A 279 11.80 9.57 -1.91
N PRO A 280 10.94 9.58 -2.95
CA PRO A 280 10.76 10.74 -3.83
C PRO A 280 10.26 11.97 -3.05
N ALA A 281 10.60 13.17 -3.51
CA ALA A 281 10.22 14.42 -2.85
C ALA A 281 8.70 14.56 -2.66
N SER A 282 7.91 14.22 -3.67
CA SER A 282 6.43 14.27 -3.61
C SER A 282 5.85 13.37 -2.51
N LEU A 283 6.43 12.20 -2.30
CA LEU A 283 6.00 11.27 -1.26
C LEU A 283 6.44 11.74 0.12
N LEU A 284 7.65 12.31 0.23
CA LEU A 284 8.15 12.89 1.47
C LEU A 284 7.26 14.05 1.94
N GLU A 285 6.87 14.95 1.04
CA GLU A 285 5.94 16.04 1.33
C GLU A 285 4.60 15.51 1.86
N LYS A 286 4.06 14.43 1.26
CA LYS A 286 2.83 13.80 1.74
C LYS A 286 2.99 13.22 3.15
N VAL A 287 4.11 12.56 3.44
CA VAL A 287 4.40 12.03 4.79
C VAL A 287 4.53 13.14 5.81
N GLU A 288 5.23 14.22 5.47
CA GLU A 288 5.34 15.41 6.32
C GLU A 288 3.97 16.01 6.64
N GLN A 289 3.11 16.10 5.63
CA GLN A 289 1.75 16.56 5.81
C GLN A 289 0.95 15.65 6.73
N ILE A 290 0.98 14.33 6.52
CA ILE A 290 0.25 13.38 7.36
C ILE A 290 0.75 13.43 8.80
N VAL A 291 2.07 13.35 9.03
CA VAL A 291 2.64 13.42 10.38
C VAL A 291 2.22 14.72 11.07
N ARG A 292 2.19 15.85 10.37
CA ARG A 292 1.75 17.13 10.95
C ARG A 292 0.26 17.14 11.30
N LEU A 293 -0.60 16.56 10.46
CA LEU A 293 -2.05 16.69 10.57
C LEU A 293 -2.70 15.58 11.40
N ILE A 294 -2.17 14.36 11.41
CA ILE A 294 -2.73 13.21 12.14
C ILE A 294 -2.82 13.45 13.65
N ARG A 295 -2.04 14.40 14.18
CA ARG A 295 -2.15 14.86 15.55
C ARG A 295 -3.55 15.41 15.87
N SER A 296 -4.17 16.18 14.96
CA SER A 296 -5.53 16.69 15.14
C SER A 296 -6.57 15.57 15.07
N LYS A 297 -6.21 14.37 14.58
CA LYS A 297 -7.05 13.17 14.65
C LYS A 297 -6.88 12.41 15.97
N GLY A 298 -6.03 12.91 16.87
CA GLY A 298 -5.74 12.29 18.17
C GLY A 298 -4.75 11.12 18.08
N VAL A 299 -3.96 11.03 17.01
CA VAL A 299 -3.02 9.93 16.78
C VAL A 299 -1.58 10.36 17.09
N GLY A 300 -0.86 9.56 17.87
CA GLY A 300 0.57 9.73 18.11
C GLY A 300 1.40 8.85 17.17
N ILE A 301 2.55 9.34 16.70
CA ILE A 301 3.48 8.57 15.86
C ILE A 301 4.85 8.56 16.52
N TYR A 302 5.44 7.39 16.71
CA TYR A 302 6.74 7.21 17.34
C TYR A 302 7.66 6.47 16.36
N PHE A 303 8.70 7.16 15.91
CA PHE A 303 9.71 6.56 15.05
C PHE A 303 10.79 5.91 15.91
N CYS A 304 11.04 4.62 15.67
CA CYS A 304 12.12 3.87 16.30
C CYS A 304 13.20 3.63 15.25
N THR A 305 14.39 4.18 15.44
CA THR A 305 15.50 4.05 14.48
C THR A 305 16.83 3.83 15.19
N GLN A 306 17.83 3.35 14.47
CA GLN A 306 19.18 3.20 15.02
C GLN A 306 19.93 4.53 15.05
N ASN A 307 19.71 5.37 14.03
CA ASN A 307 20.37 6.65 13.87
C ASN A 307 19.32 7.75 13.62
N PRO A 308 19.33 8.84 14.41
CA PRO A 308 18.39 9.94 14.21
C PRO A 308 18.57 10.65 12.85
N ALA A 309 19.75 10.54 12.23
CA ALA A 309 20.02 11.12 10.92
C ALA A 309 19.29 10.42 9.76
N ASP A 310 18.70 9.24 10.00
CA ASP A 310 17.89 8.51 9.03
C ASP A 310 16.49 9.13 8.87
N ILE A 311 16.12 10.06 9.76
CA ILE A 311 14.82 10.74 9.74
C ILE A 311 15.01 12.14 9.14
N PRO A 312 14.19 12.55 8.16
CA PRO A 312 14.22 13.90 7.59
C PRO A 312 14.09 14.99 8.65
N GLN A 313 14.81 16.10 8.50
CA GLN A 313 14.88 17.17 9.50
C GLN A 313 13.52 17.83 9.76
N THR A 314 12.72 17.97 8.72
CA THR A 314 11.33 18.45 8.74
C THR A 314 10.44 17.59 9.64
N ILE A 315 10.56 16.26 9.53
CA ILE A 315 9.88 15.29 10.39
C ILE A 315 10.44 15.32 11.81
N LEU A 316 11.77 15.33 11.98
CA LEU A 316 12.42 15.40 13.29
C LEU A 316 11.94 16.60 14.12
N GLY A 317 11.64 17.73 13.48
CA GLY A 317 11.08 18.92 14.12
C GLY A 317 9.65 18.74 14.65
N GLN A 318 8.91 17.74 14.17
CA GLN A 318 7.56 17.41 14.65
C GLN A 318 7.57 16.42 15.84
N LEU A 319 8.72 15.80 16.14
CA LEU A 319 8.83 14.77 17.19
C LEU A 319 9.12 15.43 18.54
N GLY A 320 8.07 15.57 19.34
CA GLY A 320 8.13 16.26 20.63
C GLY A 320 8.71 15.41 21.77
N ASN A 321 8.37 14.12 21.82
CA ASN A 321 8.82 13.21 22.87
C ASN A 321 10.09 12.46 22.44
N ARG A 322 11.15 12.42 23.28
CA ARG A 322 12.44 11.86 22.88
C ARG A 322 13.00 10.87 23.90
N VAL A 323 13.46 9.73 23.40
CA VAL A 323 14.25 8.74 24.13
C VAL A 323 15.47 8.36 23.30
N GLN A 324 16.67 8.73 23.76
CA GLN A 324 17.93 8.43 23.11
C GLN A 324 18.74 7.45 23.97
N HIS A 325 18.84 6.21 23.53
CA HIS A 325 19.79 5.25 24.05
C HIS A 325 21.19 5.48 23.51
N ALA A 326 22.16 4.72 24.02
CA ALA A 326 23.55 4.80 23.61
C ALA A 326 23.73 4.78 22.08
N LEU A 327 24.56 5.68 21.56
CA LEU A 327 25.08 5.62 20.20
C LEU A 327 26.58 5.30 20.26
N ARG A 328 27.04 4.48 19.32
CA ARG A 328 28.46 4.14 19.22
C ARG A 328 29.12 5.03 18.19
N ALA A 329 29.99 5.95 18.62
CA ALA A 329 30.60 6.96 17.77
C ALA A 329 31.96 6.50 17.19
N TYR A 330 31.96 5.53 16.26
CA TYR A 330 33.20 5.00 15.66
C TYR A 330 33.58 5.71 14.35
N THR A 331 32.58 6.15 13.60
CA THR A 331 32.76 6.77 12.27
C THR A 331 32.39 8.25 12.28
N PRO A 332 32.81 9.05 11.27
CA PRO A 332 32.36 10.42 11.11
C PRO A 332 30.83 10.55 11.01
N ASN A 333 30.16 9.56 10.41
CA ASN A 333 28.70 9.51 10.34
C ASN A 333 28.08 9.31 11.73
N ASP A 334 28.67 8.46 12.56
CA ASP A 334 28.19 8.27 13.94
C ASP A 334 28.41 9.53 14.78
N GLN A 335 29.52 10.24 14.60
CA GLN A 335 29.76 11.53 15.26
C GLN A 335 28.76 12.60 14.80
N LYS A 336 28.33 12.57 13.53
CA LYS A 336 27.23 13.41 13.05
C LYS A 336 25.92 13.02 13.72
N ALA A 337 25.63 11.73 13.84
CA ALA A 337 24.44 11.21 14.52
C ALA A 337 24.36 11.67 15.99
N VAL A 338 25.46 11.55 16.74
CA VAL A 338 25.54 12.03 18.13
C VAL A 338 25.28 13.53 18.22
N ARG A 339 25.88 14.34 17.33
CA ARG A 339 25.63 15.80 17.30
C ARG A 339 24.18 16.14 16.98
N VAL A 340 23.58 15.46 16.00
CA VAL A 340 22.16 15.65 15.65
C VAL A 340 21.27 15.28 16.84
N ALA A 341 21.51 14.13 17.48
CA ALA A 341 20.79 13.72 18.68
C ALA A 341 20.89 14.78 19.78
N ALA A 342 22.11 15.18 20.15
CA ALA A 342 22.36 16.12 21.24
C ALA A 342 21.68 17.48 21.01
N ASN A 343 21.74 18.02 19.78
CA ASN A 343 21.15 19.31 19.43
C ASN A 343 19.62 19.31 19.44
N THR A 344 18.97 18.15 19.52
CA THR A 344 17.52 18.06 19.56
C THR A 344 16.94 18.06 20.97
N PHE A 345 17.79 18.02 21.99
CA PHE A 345 17.38 18.06 23.38
C PHE A 345 17.42 19.47 23.94
N ARG A 346 16.53 19.75 24.91
CA ARG A 346 16.70 20.91 25.78
C ARG A 346 17.88 20.63 26.72
N ALA A 347 18.92 21.46 26.62
CA ALA A 347 20.17 21.31 27.34
C ALA A 347 19.97 21.20 28.86
N ASN A 348 20.76 20.34 29.50
CA ASN A 348 20.83 20.20 30.95
C ASN A 348 22.20 20.71 31.43
N PRO A 349 22.26 21.75 32.30
CA PRO A 349 23.54 22.26 32.82
C PRO A 349 24.36 21.24 33.63
N ALA A 350 23.75 20.14 34.09
CA ALA A 350 24.42 19.13 34.89
C ALA A 350 25.36 18.22 34.09
N PHE A 351 25.21 18.10 32.76
CA PHE A 351 26.07 17.25 31.92
C PHE A 351 26.05 17.67 30.44
N ASP A 352 27.11 17.36 29.71
CA ASP A 352 27.13 17.51 28.25
C ASP A 352 26.31 16.40 27.58
N THR A 353 25.31 16.78 26.79
CA THR A 353 24.38 15.84 26.15
C THR A 353 25.09 14.96 25.11
N GLY A 354 26.04 15.50 24.35
CA GLY A 354 26.77 14.75 23.33
C GLY A 354 27.69 13.70 23.95
N GLU A 355 28.43 14.07 24.99
CA GLU A 355 29.27 13.17 25.77
C GLU A 355 28.43 12.08 26.43
N ALA A 356 27.35 12.45 27.11
CA ALA A 356 26.47 11.52 27.80
C ALA A 356 25.92 10.43 26.87
N ILE A 357 25.51 10.76 25.64
CA ILE A 357 25.02 9.79 24.64
C ILE A 357 26.01 8.64 24.40
N THR A 358 27.31 8.95 24.41
CA THR A 358 28.37 7.95 24.15
C THR A 358 28.69 7.09 25.38
N GLN A 359 28.32 7.55 26.58
CA GLN A 359 28.61 6.93 27.87
C GLN A 359 27.43 6.17 28.47
N LEU A 360 26.27 6.16 27.80
CA LEU A 360 25.07 5.47 28.26
C LEU A 360 25.29 3.96 28.32
N ASN A 361 24.85 3.35 29.43
CA ASN A 361 24.81 1.90 29.57
C ASN A 361 23.55 1.29 28.93
N THR A 362 23.52 -0.04 28.81
CA THR A 362 22.34 -0.74 28.27
C THR A 362 21.13 -0.60 29.20
N GLY A 363 20.02 -0.09 28.67
CA GLY A 363 18.81 0.24 29.45
C GLY A 363 18.81 1.66 30.03
N GLU A 364 19.93 2.38 29.90
CA GLU A 364 20.02 3.81 30.18
C GLU A 364 19.67 4.60 28.91
N ALA A 365 19.08 5.78 29.09
CA ALA A 365 18.73 6.69 28.01
C ALA A 365 18.80 8.15 28.47
N LEU A 366 18.97 9.04 27.50
CA LEU A 366 18.59 10.43 27.63
C LEU A 366 17.11 10.58 27.26
N VAL A 367 16.32 11.12 28.16
CA VAL A 367 14.86 11.23 28.04
C VAL A 367 14.44 12.69 28.15
N SER A 368 13.59 13.13 27.24
CA SER A 368 12.95 14.45 27.27
C SER A 368 11.52 14.31 26.74
N PHE A 369 10.57 14.36 27.66
CA PHE A 369 9.14 14.41 27.34
C PHE A 369 8.64 15.85 27.40
N LEU A 370 7.47 16.09 26.82
CA LEU A 370 6.84 17.40 26.87
C LEU A 370 6.20 17.66 28.24
N ASP A 371 6.15 18.92 28.64
CA ASP A 371 5.38 19.38 29.79
C ASP A 371 3.90 19.61 29.44
N GLU A 372 3.08 20.00 30.43
CA GLU A 372 1.65 20.30 30.26
C GLU A 372 1.36 21.46 29.29
N LYS A 373 2.36 22.28 28.96
CA LYS A 373 2.26 23.36 27.97
C LYS A 373 2.74 22.92 26.58
N GLY A 374 3.25 21.70 26.45
CA GLY A 374 3.80 21.15 25.23
C GLY A 374 5.24 21.58 24.93
N ALA A 375 5.95 22.15 25.90
CA ALA A 375 7.37 22.49 25.76
C ALA A 375 8.25 21.29 26.18
N PRO A 376 9.38 21.04 25.50
CA PRO A 376 10.32 20.00 25.93
C PRO A 376 10.86 20.26 27.34
N GLN A 377 10.75 19.25 28.20
CA GLN A 377 11.41 19.26 29.50
C GLN A 377 12.93 19.12 29.31
N MET A 378 13.69 19.54 30.32
CA MET A 378 15.14 19.39 30.34
C MET A 378 15.51 17.92 30.15
N VAL A 379 16.56 17.63 29.39
CA VAL A 379 16.98 16.25 29.15
C VAL A 379 17.51 15.62 30.44
N GLU A 380 17.00 14.44 30.75
CA GLU A 380 17.40 13.67 31.92
C GLU A 380 18.14 12.40 31.48
N ARG A 381 19.24 12.08 32.16
CA ARG A 381 19.90 10.77 32.06
C ARG A 381 19.19 9.83 33.04
N ALA A 382 18.54 8.79 32.53
CA ALA A 382 17.69 7.91 33.34
C ALA A 382 17.67 6.47 32.83
N ASN A 383 17.29 5.54 33.72
CA ASN A 383 17.06 4.15 33.39
C ASN A 383 15.61 3.96 32.93
N ILE A 384 15.41 3.39 31.75
CA ILE A 384 14.07 3.03 31.28
C ILE A 384 13.51 1.93 32.16
N LEU A 385 12.24 2.08 32.54
CA LEU A 385 11.59 1.08 33.37
C LEU A 385 11.52 -0.28 32.66
N PRO A 386 11.75 -1.38 33.38
CA PRO A 386 11.57 -2.71 32.82
C PRO A 386 10.10 -2.92 32.40
N PRO A 387 9.86 -3.77 31.39
CA PRO A 387 8.50 -4.10 30.97
C PRO A 387 7.80 -4.98 32.01
N GLN A 388 6.48 -4.82 32.10
CA GLN A 388 5.57 -5.63 32.90
C GLN A 388 5.19 -6.93 32.18
N GLY A 389 5.19 -6.94 30.85
CA GLY A 389 4.98 -8.12 30.01
C GLY A 389 6.25 -8.95 29.78
N GLN A 390 6.10 -10.10 29.13
CA GLN A 390 7.23 -10.97 28.77
C GLN A 390 8.15 -10.27 27.76
N ILE A 391 9.47 -10.41 27.95
CA ILE A 391 10.44 -10.01 26.91
C ILE A 391 10.72 -11.19 25.99
N GLY A 392 10.55 -10.98 24.69
CA GLY A 392 10.80 -11.97 23.65
C GLY A 392 9.54 -12.72 23.23
N PRO A 393 9.61 -13.49 22.14
CA PRO A 393 8.44 -13.98 21.43
C PRO A 393 7.60 -14.98 22.24
N ILE A 394 6.30 -15.04 21.92
CA ILE A 394 5.44 -16.17 22.29
C ILE A 394 5.64 -17.35 21.33
N THR A 395 5.16 -18.53 21.72
CA THR A 395 5.17 -19.70 20.85
C THR A 395 4.16 -19.58 19.71
N VAL A 396 4.36 -20.33 18.62
CA VAL A 396 3.42 -20.38 17.48
C VAL A 396 2.02 -20.85 17.93
N GLY A 397 1.94 -21.86 18.79
CA GLY A 397 0.66 -22.36 19.29
C GLY A 397 -0.10 -21.34 20.14
N GLU A 398 0.61 -20.55 20.96
CA GLU A 398 0.00 -19.46 21.72
C GLU A 398 -0.53 -18.36 20.79
N ARG A 399 0.25 -18.00 19.77
CA ARG A 399 -0.16 -17.03 18.74
C ARG A 399 -1.44 -17.49 18.03
N ASP A 400 -1.48 -18.73 17.56
CA ASP A 400 -2.65 -19.29 16.86
C ASP A 400 -3.90 -19.28 17.73
N GLN A 401 -3.76 -19.62 19.02
CA GLN A 401 -4.86 -19.57 19.96
C GLN A 401 -5.39 -18.13 20.15
N MET A 402 -4.49 -17.15 20.22
CA MET A 402 -4.87 -15.73 20.34
C MET A 402 -5.58 -15.21 19.09
N ILE A 403 -5.11 -15.58 17.90
CA ILE A 403 -5.76 -15.22 16.63
C ILE A 403 -7.18 -15.80 16.59
N ARG A 404 -7.35 -17.08 16.90
CA ARG A 404 -8.67 -17.75 16.84
C ARG A 404 -9.66 -17.30 17.90
N SER A 405 -9.17 -16.79 19.03
CA SER A 405 -10.01 -16.26 20.12
C SER A 405 -10.33 -14.77 19.99
N SER A 406 -9.77 -14.11 18.97
CA SER A 406 -10.02 -12.71 18.64
C SER A 406 -11.46 -12.48 18.18
N LEU A 407 -12.03 -11.33 18.55
CA LEU A 407 -13.39 -10.93 18.15
C LEU A 407 -13.52 -10.72 16.63
N ILE A 408 -12.43 -10.38 15.94
CA ILE A 408 -12.41 -10.12 14.50
C ILE A 408 -12.06 -11.37 13.67
N TYR A 409 -11.85 -12.52 14.32
CA TYR A 409 -11.59 -13.77 13.62
C TYR A 409 -12.79 -14.18 12.76
N GLY A 410 -12.52 -14.54 11.51
CA GLY A 410 -13.51 -14.88 10.49
C GLY A 410 -13.96 -13.70 9.62
N VAL A 411 -13.65 -12.46 10.02
CA VAL A 411 -13.93 -11.26 9.19
C VAL A 411 -12.89 -11.20 8.07
N TYR A 412 -11.63 -11.01 8.44
CA TYR A 412 -10.56 -10.82 7.49
C TYR A 412 -10.11 -12.13 6.84
N GLU A 413 -10.29 -13.27 7.48
CA GLU A 413 -9.96 -14.59 6.91
C GLU A 413 -10.83 -14.94 5.70
N LYS A 414 -12.02 -14.33 5.57
CA LYS A 414 -12.96 -14.62 4.48
C LYS A 414 -12.73 -13.66 3.30
N LEU A 415 -12.10 -14.17 2.25
CA LEU A 415 -12.00 -13.43 0.98
C LEU A 415 -13.37 -13.14 0.37
N ILE A 416 -13.54 -11.92 -0.13
CA ILE A 416 -14.71 -11.48 -0.88
C ILE A 416 -14.26 -11.17 -2.30
N ASP A 417 -14.90 -11.81 -3.28
CA ASP A 417 -14.66 -11.60 -4.72
C ASP A 417 -15.94 -11.00 -5.32
N ARG A 418 -15.90 -9.69 -5.62
CA ARG A 418 -17.01 -8.95 -6.25
C ARG A 418 -16.77 -8.83 -7.74
N GLU A 419 -17.82 -8.54 -8.50
CA GLU A 419 -17.66 -8.18 -9.92
C GLU A 419 -16.85 -6.88 -10.03
N SER A 420 -15.72 -6.95 -10.71
CA SER A 420 -14.70 -5.90 -10.79
C SER A 420 -14.29 -5.60 -12.23
N ALA A 421 -13.29 -4.74 -12.44
CA ALA A 421 -12.83 -4.38 -13.77
C ALA A 421 -12.43 -5.61 -14.60
N PHE A 422 -11.85 -6.62 -13.95
CA PHE A 422 -11.48 -7.86 -14.59
C PHE A 422 -12.66 -8.57 -15.25
N GLU A 423 -13.74 -8.83 -14.50
CA GLU A 423 -14.90 -9.57 -14.99
C GLU A 423 -15.65 -8.76 -16.05
N ILE A 424 -15.86 -7.46 -15.82
CA ILE A 424 -16.60 -6.58 -16.74
C ILE A 424 -15.88 -6.47 -18.10
N LEU A 425 -14.57 -6.19 -18.07
CA LEU A 425 -13.80 -6.01 -19.30
C LEU A 425 -13.56 -7.32 -20.04
N SER A 426 -13.38 -8.44 -19.33
CA SER A 426 -13.23 -9.75 -19.97
C SER A 426 -14.50 -10.16 -20.71
N LYS A 427 -15.67 -9.97 -20.08
CA LYS A 427 -16.97 -10.20 -20.73
C LYS A 427 -17.18 -9.30 -21.95
N LYS A 428 -16.77 -8.03 -21.86
CA LYS A 428 -16.85 -7.09 -23.00
C LYS A 428 -15.97 -7.52 -24.17
N GLU A 429 -14.76 -8.02 -23.87
CA GLU A 429 -13.83 -8.53 -24.87
C GLU A 429 -14.37 -9.79 -25.56
N GLU A 430 -14.89 -10.75 -24.79
CA GLU A 430 -15.53 -11.97 -25.32
C GLU A 430 -16.68 -11.63 -26.29
N LEU A 431 -17.55 -10.68 -25.92
CA LEU A 431 -18.65 -10.23 -26.79
C LEU A 431 -18.14 -9.60 -28.09
N LEU A 432 -17.11 -8.76 -28.02
CA LEU A 432 -16.49 -8.13 -29.20
C LEU A 432 -15.81 -9.16 -30.11
N GLU A 433 -15.16 -10.17 -29.54
CA GLU A 433 -14.57 -11.27 -30.30
C GLU A 433 -15.63 -12.12 -30.99
N GLU A 434 -16.74 -12.42 -30.31
CA GLU A 434 -17.87 -13.12 -30.89
C GLU A 434 -18.51 -12.33 -32.05
N GLU A 435 -18.73 -11.03 -31.88
CA GLU A 435 -19.21 -10.16 -32.96
C GLU A 435 -18.26 -10.12 -34.16
N ARG A 436 -16.94 -10.04 -33.92
CA ARG A 436 -15.93 -10.10 -34.99
C ARG A 436 -15.91 -11.44 -35.70
N ARG A 437 -16.06 -12.54 -34.96
CA ARG A 437 -16.15 -13.90 -35.52
C ARG A 437 -17.37 -14.04 -36.42
N LEU A 438 -18.55 -13.64 -35.93
CA LEU A 438 -19.79 -13.66 -36.70
C LEU A 438 -19.70 -12.76 -37.95
N ALA A 439 -19.11 -11.57 -37.83
CA ALA A 439 -18.90 -10.68 -38.97
C ALA A 439 -17.92 -11.26 -40.00
N ALA A 440 -16.87 -11.96 -39.57
CA ALA A 440 -15.92 -12.63 -40.46
C ALA A 440 -16.56 -13.83 -41.17
N GLU A 441 -17.33 -14.65 -40.45
CA GLU A 441 -18.09 -15.76 -41.01
C GLU A 441 -19.12 -15.28 -42.04
N GLU A 442 -19.85 -14.20 -41.76
CA GLU A 442 -20.79 -13.63 -42.72
C GLU A 442 -20.09 -13.05 -43.95
N LYS A 443 -18.92 -12.40 -43.77
CA LYS A 443 -18.09 -11.95 -44.90
C LYS A 443 -17.64 -13.11 -45.77
N GLU A 444 -17.27 -14.24 -45.16
CA GLU A 444 -16.85 -15.44 -45.85
C GLU A 444 -18.03 -16.11 -46.58
N ARG A 445 -19.20 -16.20 -45.95
CA ARG A 445 -20.43 -16.68 -46.60
C ARG A 445 -20.80 -15.84 -47.81
N ILE A 446 -20.74 -14.51 -47.70
CA ILE A 446 -21.00 -13.59 -48.82
C ILE A 446 -19.95 -13.79 -49.93
N ARG A 447 -18.68 -14.03 -49.59
CA ARG A 447 -17.62 -14.32 -50.57
C ARG A 447 -17.89 -15.62 -51.30
N GLN A 448 -18.18 -16.70 -50.59
CA GLN A 448 -18.51 -18.01 -51.16
C GLN A 448 -19.76 -17.97 -52.03
N GLN A 449 -20.81 -17.23 -51.62
CA GLN A 449 -22.01 -17.03 -52.45
C GLN A 449 -21.70 -16.27 -53.74
N LYS A 450 -20.87 -15.23 -53.69
CA LYS A 450 -20.44 -14.48 -54.89
C LYS A 450 -19.59 -15.36 -55.83
N GLU A 451 -18.71 -16.19 -55.29
CA GLU A 451 -17.92 -17.14 -56.07
C GLU A 451 -18.78 -18.22 -56.70
N ALA A 452 -19.73 -18.79 -55.95
CA ALA A 452 -20.70 -19.76 -56.47
C ALA A 452 -21.59 -19.16 -57.56
N GLN A 453 -22.06 -17.91 -57.39
CA GLN A 453 -22.82 -17.20 -58.42
C GLN A 453 -21.98 -16.94 -59.68
N LYS A 454 -20.70 -16.55 -59.54
CA LYS A 454 -19.79 -16.40 -60.69
C LYS A 454 -19.59 -17.73 -61.42
N ALA A 455 -19.31 -18.81 -60.69
CA ALA A 455 -19.12 -20.15 -61.26
C ALA A 455 -20.39 -20.65 -61.96
N ALA A 456 -21.57 -20.41 -61.39
CA ALA A 456 -22.84 -20.75 -62.02
C ALA A 456 -23.08 -19.96 -63.32
N LEU A 457 -22.76 -18.65 -63.33
CA LEU A 457 -22.87 -17.79 -64.51
C LEU A 457 -21.89 -18.22 -65.61
N GLU A 458 -20.66 -18.60 -65.26
CA GLU A 458 -19.66 -19.13 -66.19
C GLU A 458 -20.07 -20.49 -66.77
N ALA A 459 -20.60 -21.39 -65.93
CA ALA A 459 -21.15 -22.66 -66.38
C ALA A 459 -22.35 -22.48 -67.33
N GLU A 460 -23.22 -21.50 -67.06
CA GLU A 460 -24.33 -21.17 -67.96
C GLU A 460 -23.84 -20.60 -69.30
N ARG A 461 -22.83 -19.71 -69.26
CA ARG A 461 -22.18 -19.18 -70.48
C ARG A 461 -21.51 -20.29 -71.29
N ALA A 462 -20.82 -21.23 -70.65
CA ALA A 462 -20.20 -22.37 -71.30
C ALA A 462 -21.26 -23.29 -71.94
N LYS A 463 -22.38 -23.57 -71.25
CA LYS A 463 -23.51 -24.32 -71.82
C LYS A 463 -24.14 -23.60 -73.02
N ARG A 464 -24.33 -22.28 -72.95
CA ARG A 464 -24.85 -21.49 -74.08
C ARG A 464 -23.88 -21.46 -75.26
N ALA A 465 -22.57 -21.41 -75.02
CA ALA A 465 -21.54 -21.50 -76.06
C ALA A 465 -21.54 -22.89 -76.73
N ALA A 466 -21.59 -23.97 -75.95
CA ALA A 466 -21.69 -25.33 -76.47
C ALA A 466 -22.99 -25.59 -77.24
N ALA A 467 -24.12 -25.00 -76.81
CA ALA A 467 -25.39 -25.06 -77.54
C ALA A 467 -25.36 -24.29 -78.87
N ARG A 468 -24.64 -23.16 -78.93
CA ARG A 468 -24.38 -22.43 -80.19
C ARG A 468 -23.48 -23.24 -81.12
N GLN A 469 -22.51 -23.97 -80.58
CA GLN A 469 -21.60 -24.82 -81.36
C GLN A 469 -22.33 -26.06 -81.93
N ARG A 470 -23.22 -26.69 -81.15
CA ARG A 470 -24.10 -27.76 -81.65
C ARG A 470 -25.12 -27.29 -82.70
N LYS A 471 -25.60 -26.04 -82.60
CA LYS A 471 -26.42 -25.42 -83.65
C LYS A 471 -25.63 -25.06 -84.92
N ALA A 472 -24.32 -24.86 -84.81
CA ALA A 472 -23.44 -24.67 -85.97
C ALA A 472 -23.13 -26.00 -86.69
N ASP A 473 -23.01 -27.12 -85.94
CA ASP A 473 -22.77 -28.45 -86.53
C ASP A 473 -24.02 -29.09 -87.19
N GLN A 474 -25.23 -28.67 -86.83
CA GLN A 474 -26.47 -29.14 -87.48
C GLN A 474 -26.92 -28.29 -88.68
N GLY A 475 -26.16 -27.25 -89.05
CA GLY A 475 -26.55 -26.25 -90.05
C GLY A 475 -25.59 -26.12 -91.24
N PHE A 476 -24.87 -27.17 -91.61
CA PHE A 476 -23.94 -27.13 -92.77
C PHE A 476 -24.51 -27.87 -94.00
N LEU A 477 -25.65 -27.39 -94.51
CA LEU A 477 -26.04 -27.55 -95.92
C LEU A 477 -26.90 -26.35 -96.33
N GLY A 478 -26.30 -25.37 -97.03
CA GLY A 478 -27.01 -24.31 -97.74
C GLY A 478 -26.48 -22.89 -97.52
N ASP A 479 -25.59 -22.45 -98.41
CA ASP A 479 -25.28 -21.09 -98.91
C ASP A 479 -25.39 -19.86 -97.98
N ILE A 480 -24.27 -19.18 -97.66
CA ILE A 480 -23.55 -18.15 -98.47
C ILE A 480 -24.20 -16.73 -98.43
N LEU A 481 -23.35 -15.76 -98.04
CA LEU A 481 -23.38 -14.29 -98.25
C LEU A 481 -24.33 -13.41 -97.40
N THR A 482 -23.77 -12.73 -96.40
CA THR A 482 -23.34 -11.32 -96.57
C THR A 482 -22.48 -10.80 -95.41
N GLN A 483 -21.73 -9.75 -95.76
CA GLN A 483 -20.43 -9.33 -95.26
C GLN A 483 -20.53 -8.22 -94.18
N VAL A 484 -19.72 -8.37 -93.13
CA VAL A 484 -18.91 -7.33 -92.44
C VAL A 484 -19.57 -6.13 -91.74
N GLY A 485 -19.25 -6.03 -90.43
CA GLY A 485 -19.15 -4.78 -89.68
C GLY A 485 -18.22 -4.95 -88.47
N LYS A 486 -16.95 -4.58 -88.64
CA LYS A 486 -15.83 -4.75 -87.70
C LYS A 486 -15.94 -3.85 -86.45
N SER A 487 -15.55 -4.44 -85.31
CA SER A 487 -14.74 -3.88 -84.20
C SER A 487 -14.97 -2.44 -83.71
N THR A 488 -15.23 -2.32 -82.41
CA THR A 488 -14.43 -1.41 -81.57
C THR A 488 -14.32 -1.95 -80.16
N GLN A 489 -13.09 -2.34 -79.81
CA GLN A 489 -12.65 -2.61 -78.45
C GLN A 489 -11.96 -1.34 -77.95
N ARG A 490 -12.37 -0.82 -76.80
CA ARG A 490 -11.54 0.05 -75.98
C ARG A 490 -11.86 -0.18 -74.50
N GLN A 491 -10.92 -0.83 -73.83
CA GLN A 491 -10.67 -0.68 -72.40
C GLN A 491 -10.36 0.79 -72.11
N ILE A 492 -10.98 1.36 -71.08
CA ILE A 492 -10.34 2.28 -70.15
C ILE A 492 -10.74 1.86 -68.74
N SER A 493 -9.72 1.67 -67.91
CA SER A 493 -9.77 1.34 -66.49
C SER A 493 -9.57 2.61 -65.67
N ASN A 494 -10.22 2.66 -64.50
CA ASN A 494 -9.98 3.50 -63.31
C ASN A 494 -10.26 5.01 -63.37
N GLU A 495 -11.27 5.47 -62.63
CA GLU A 495 -11.06 6.32 -61.44
C GLU A 495 -12.37 6.48 -60.59
N LEU A 496 -12.19 6.48 -59.26
CA LEU A 496 -13.06 7.04 -58.20
C LEU A 496 -14.42 6.34 -57.97
N GLY A 497 -14.69 5.65 -56.85
CA GLY A 497 -14.02 5.70 -55.55
C GLY A 497 -14.46 6.90 -54.70
N ARG A 498 -15.77 7.07 -54.44
CA ARG A 498 -16.36 7.68 -53.21
C ARG A 498 -17.86 7.99 -53.40
N THR A 499 -18.77 7.02 -53.19
CA THR A 499 -20.17 7.35 -52.83
C THR A 499 -20.95 6.22 -52.17
N ILE A 500 -20.40 5.49 -51.18
CA ILE A 500 -21.24 4.74 -50.23
C ILE A 500 -20.56 4.77 -48.86
N THR A 501 -20.86 5.79 -48.04
CA THR A 501 -20.62 5.78 -46.57
C THR A 501 -21.33 6.96 -45.87
N ARG A 502 -22.56 7.30 -46.30
CA ARG A 502 -23.35 8.32 -45.56
C ARG A 502 -24.85 8.06 -45.42
N SER A 503 -25.30 6.80 -45.51
CA SER A 503 -26.74 6.50 -45.36
C SER A 503 -27.10 5.37 -44.41
N ILE A 504 -26.17 4.89 -43.56
CA ILE A 504 -26.52 3.87 -42.53
C ILE A 504 -26.15 4.31 -41.09
N PHE A 505 -25.28 5.31 -40.91
CA PHE A 505 -24.97 5.87 -39.59
C PHE A 505 -25.86 7.06 -39.15
N GLY A 506 -26.91 7.38 -39.91
CA GLY A 506 -27.84 8.47 -39.61
C GLY A 506 -29.22 8.04 -39.09
N ALA A 507 -29.47 6.73 -38.91
CA ALA A 507 -30.81 6.22 -38.61
C ALA A 507 -30.96 5.56 -37.21
N LEU A 508 -29.91 5.53 -36.38
CA LEU A 508 -29.96 4.89 -35.05
C LEU A 508 -29.53 5.77 -33.86
N PHE A 509 -29.14 7.03 -34.10
CA PHE A 509 -28.98 8.02 -33.02
C PHE A 509 -29.88 9.22 -33.30
N GLY A 510 -31.14 9.07 -32.91
CA GLY A 510 -32.08 10.17 -32.81
C GLY A 510 -31.70 11.10 -31.67
N LYS A 511 -31.62 12.40 -31.95
CA LYS A 511 -31.63 13.45 -30.93
C LYS A 511 -33.04 13.55 -30.33
N LYS A 512 -33.15 13.37 -29.02
CA LYS A 512 -33.58 14.45 -28.12
C LYS A 512 -32.67 14.45 -26.91
#